data_AF-A0A0F7FBS6-F1
#
_entry.id   AF-A0A0F7FBS6-F1
#
_cell.length_a   1.000
_cell.length_b   1.000
_cell.length_c   1.000
_cell.angle_alpha   90.00
_cell.angle_beta   90.00
_cell.angle_gamma   90.00
#
_symmetry.space_group_name_H-M   'P 1'
#
loop_
_entity.id
_entity.type
_entity.pdbx_description
1 polymer ?
#
loop_
_entity_poly.entity_id
_entity_poly.type
_entity_poly.pdbx_seq_one_letter_code
_entity_poly.pdbx_strand_id
1 'polypeptide(L)'
;MSKFYLVEFMENSDDYYEGILYISPGSNRRKPIKGIESYPEFNKGLVRAYNSTINVFNLGEWTATSILCRRLLEGITKSILPETEQYRPLARQLEILPNKVDLDKPILTLAHAIRIGGNLGAHFDLEKEPNYETSKYMVDLLEYLIEYLFILPHRIKELNEHIENLKNEKIDSNP
;
A
#
# COMPACT_ATOMS: atom_id res chain seq x y z
N MET A 1 28.64 3.64 -3.17
CA MET A 1 29.41 2.40 -2.96
C MET A 1 28.83 1.73 -1.72
N SER A 2 28.29 0.52 -1.85
CA SER A 2 27.71 -0.20 -0.72
C SER A 2 28.83 -0.71 0.19
N LYS A 3 28.68 -0.54 1.50
CA LYS A 3 29.59 -1.10 2.51
C LYS A 3 28.94 -2.30 3.18
N PHE A 4 29.72 -3.36 3.33
CA PHE A 4 29.33 -4.57 4.05
C PHE A 4 30.08 -4.59 5.38
N TYR A 5 29.35 -4.77 6.47
CA TYR A 5 29.92 -4.92 7.81
C TYR A 5 29.57 -6.32 8.29
N LEU A 6 30.58 -7.15 8.51
CA LEU A 6 30.44 -8.40 9.22
C LEU A 6 30.69 -8.12 10.69
N VAL A 7 29.70 -8.40 11.54
CA VAL A 7 29.85 -8.34 12.99
C VAL A 7 29.87 -9.77 13.50
N GLU A 8 31.04 -10.22 13.94
CA GLU A 8 31.23 -11.53 14.57
C GLU A 8 30.97 -11.39 16.08
N PHE A 9 30.11 -12.25 16.61
CA PHE A 9 29.96 -12.39 18.06
C PHE A 9 30.83 -13.56 18.50
N MET A 10 31.85 -13.30 19.31
CA MET A 10 32.59 -14.39 19.96
C MET A 10 31.78 -14.90 21.15
N GLU A 11 31.01 -15.97 20.96
CA GLU A 11 30.60 -16.82 22.09
C GLU A 11 31.71 -17.85 22.37
N ASN A 12 32.14 -17.93 23.63
CA ASN A 12 33.17 -18.85 24.12
C ASN A 12 32.68 -20.31 24.16
N SER A 13 32.27 -20.86 23.04
CA SER A 13 32.00 -22.29 22.89
C SER A 13 32.47 -22.75 21.52
N ASP A 14 33.19 -23.88 21.49
CA ASP A 14 33.88 -24.49 20.35
C ASP A 14 32.99 -24.89 19.14
N ASP A 15 31.79 -24.35 18.98
CA ASP A 15 30.88 -24.71 17.90
C ASP A 15 30.16 -23.47 17.32
N TYR A 16 30.50 -23.18 16.07
CA TYR A 16 29.90 -22.21 15.13
C TYR A 16 30.02 -20.71 15.43
N TYR A 17 30.73 -20.00 14.54
CA TYR A 17 30.69 -18.54 14.45
C TYR A 17 29.39 -18.11 13.76
N GLU A 18 28.45 -17.56 14.52
CA GLU A 18 27.28 -16.88 13.95
C GLU A 18 27.60 -15.38 13.80
N GLY A 19 27.67 -14.90 12.55
CA GLY A 19 27.95 -13.51 12.22
C GLY A 19 26.73 -12.82 11.61
N ILE A 20 26.52 -11.54 11.95
CA ILE A 20 25.47 -10.72 11.32
C ILE A 20 26.09 -9.86 10.23
N LEU A 21 25.59 -10.00 9.00
CA LEU A 21 25.96 -9.17 7.85
C LEU A 21 25.04 -7.94 7.76
N TYR A 22 25.63 -6.75 7.91
CA TYR A 22 24.95 -5.47 7.67
C TYR A 22 25.38 -4.86 6.33
N ILE A 23 24.43 -4.21 5.65
CA ILE A 23 24.68 -3.46 4.41
C ILE A 23 24.31 -1.99 4.65
N SER A 24 25.24 -1.06 4.37
CA SER A 24 24.99 0.38 4.47
C SER A 24 25.42 1.14 3.20
N PRO A 25 24.58 2.05 2.65
CA PRO A 25 23.21 2.30 3.08
C PRO A 25 22.34 1.05 2.86
N GLY A 26 21.31 0.89 3.69
CA GLY A 26 20.35 -0.20 3.52
C GLY A 26 19.71 -0.16 2.13
N SER A 27 19.12 -1.27 1.69
CA SER A 27 18.55 -1.32 0.35
C SER A 27 17.49 -0.23 0.17
N ASN A 28 17.51 0.47 -0.96
CA ASN A 28 16.46 1.41 -1.37
C ASN A 28 15.19 0.69 -1.86
N ARG A 29 15.04 -0.61 -1.59
CA ARG A 29 13.85 -1.37 -1.96
C ARG A 29 12.67 -0.85 -1.17
N ARG A 30 11.56 -0.63 -1.87
CA ARG A 30 10.28 -0.32 -1.26
C ARG A 30 9.84 -1.50 -0.40
N LYS A 31 9.52 -1.22 0.86
CA LYS A 31 9.02 -2.23 1.80
C LYS A 31 7.49 -2.24 1.73
N PRO A 32 6.84 -3.42 1.75
CA PRO A 32 5.39 -3.50 1.89
C PRO A 32 4.90 -2.77 3.14
N ILE A 33 3.67 -2.25 3.11
CA ILE A 33 2.99 -1.70 4.29
C ILE A 33 2.95 -2.78 5.39
N LYS A 34 3.52 -2.45 6.56
CA LYS A 34 3.65 -3.37 7.69
C LYS A 34 2.28 -3.74 8.25
N GLY A 35 2.03 -5.04 8.43
CA GLY A 35 0.80 -5.56 9.00
C GLY A 35 -0.40 -5.49 8.06
N ILE A 36 -0.19 -5.28 6.76
CA ILE A 36 -1.30 -5.25 5.80
C ILE A 36 -2.14 -6.54 5.81
N GLU A 37 -1.50 -7.66 6.15
CA GLU A 37 -2.11 -8.98 6.31
C GLU A 37 -3.03 -9.13 7.53
N SER A 38 -2.95 -8.23 8.52
CA SER A 38 -3.80 -8.28 9.71
C SER A 38 -5.17 -7.61 9.51
N TYR A 39 -5.37 -6.87 8.42
CA TYR A 39 -6.63 -6.18 8.12
C TYR A 39 -7.61 -7.11 7.39
N PRO A 40 -8.71 -7.57 8.03
CA PRO A 40 -9.63 -8.54 7.42
C PRO A 40 -10.28 -8.04 6.13
N GLU A 41 -10.52 -6.74 6.03
CA GLU A 41 -11.10 -6.07 4.87
C GLU A 41 -10.17 -6.10 3.65
N PHE A 42 -8.86 -6.20 3.87
CA PHE A 42 -7.86 -6.36 2.83
C PHE A 42 -7.53 -7.84 2.61
N ASN A 43 -8.43 -8.53 1.90
CA ASN A 43 -8.40 -9.99 1.78
C ASN A 43 -7.05 -10.56 1.26
N LYS A 44 -6.84 -11.87 1.48
CA LYS A 44 -5.61 -12.58 1.08
C LYS A 44 -5.27 -12.44 -0.42
N GLY A 45 -6.26 -12.26 -1.29
CA GLY A 45 -6.06 -12.02 -2.71
C GLY A 45 -5.40 -10.66 -2.98
N LEU A 46 -5.89 -9.61 -2.30
CA LEU A 46 -5.33 -8.27 -2.38
C LEU A 46 -3.92 -8.20 -1.79
N VAL A 47 -3.67 -8.88 -0.66
CA VAL A 47 -2.32 -9.00 -0.08
C VAL A 47 -1.33 -9.61 -1.07
N ARG A 48 -1.71 -10.71 -1.73
CA ARG A 48 -0.85 -11.33 -2.75
C ARG A 48 -0.61 -10.39 -3.93
N ALA A 49 -1.65 -9.72 -4.44
CA ALA A 49 -1.54 -8.78 -5.55
C ALA A 49 -0.64 -7.58 -5.22
N TYR A 50 -0.77 -7.01 -4.01
CA TYR A 50 0.07 -5.94 -3.51
C TYR A 50 1.54 -6.38 -3.39
N ASN A 51 1.82 -7.49 -2.71
CA ASN A 51 3.18 -8.02 -2.58
C ASN A 51 3.83 -8.31 -3.95
N SER A 52 3.04 -8.81 -4.90
CA SER A 52 3.53 -9.06 -6.27
C SER A 52 3.89 -7.76 -6.98
N THR A 53 3.09 -6.70 -6.78
CA THR A 53 3.35 -5.35 -7.31
C THR A 53 4.63 -4.76 -6.72
N ILE A 54 4.83 -4.87 -5.41
CA ILE A 54 6.06 -4.41 -4.74
C ILE A 54 7.29 -5.18 -5.23
N ASN A 55 7.16 -6.49 -5.43
CA ASN A 55 8.26 -7.32 -5.91
C ASN A 55 8.72 -6.90 -7.32
N VAL A 56 7.81 -6.73 -8.28
CA VAL A 56 8.20 -6.34 -9.65
C VAL A 56 8.73 -4.90 -9.71
N PHE A 57 8.18 -3.99 -8.89
CA PHE A 57 8.70 -2.63 -8.77
C PHE A 57 10.14 -2.63 -8.26
N ASN A 58 10.42 -3.43 -7.23
CA ASN A 58 11.75 -3.59 -6.67
C ASN A 58 12.75 -4.30 -7.60
N LEU A 59 12.28 -5.02 -8.62
CA LEU A 59 13.12 -5.65 -9.65
C LEU A 59 13.48 -4.70 -10.80
N GLY A 60 12.82 -3.55 -10.90
CA GLY A 60 13.04 -2.63 -12.00
C GLY A 60 12.16 -2.88 -13.23
N GLU A 61 11.15 -3.75 -13.11
CA GLU A 61 10.29 -4.16 -14.23
C GLU A 61 9.08 -3.23 -14.34
N TRP A 62 9.25 -2.10 -15.03
CA TRP A 62 8.26 -1.01 -15.07
C TRP A 62 6.97 -1.39 -15.80
N THR A 63 7.08 -2.12 -16.91
CA THR A 63 5.92 -2.63 -17.66
C THR A 63 5.10 -3.59 -16.80
N ALA A 64 5.76 -4.55 -16.14
CA ALA A 64 5.10 -5.47 -15.22
C ALA A 64 4.49 -4.74 -14.01
N THR A 65 5.20 -3.73 -13.49
CA THR A 65 4.70 -2.89 -12.39
C THR A 65 3.40 -2.20 -12.77
N SER A 66 3.34 -1.56 -13.95
CA SER A 66 2.14 -0.88 -14.44
C SER A 66 0.93 -1.82 -14.54
N ILE A 67 1.14 -3.02 -15.11
CA ILE A 67 0.10 -4.05 -15.24
C ILE A 67 -0.39 -4.50 -13.87
N LEU A 68 0.52 -4.79 -12.94
CA LEU A 68 0.14 -5.25 -11.60
C LEU A 68 -0.50 -4.14 -10.76
N CYS A 69 -0.06 -2.89 -10.93
CA CYS A 69 -0.71 -1.72 -10.32
C CYS A 69 -2.18 -1.61 -10.75
N ARG A 70 -2.45 -1.74 -12.05
CA ARG A 70 -3.82 -1.71 -12.58
C ARG A 70 -4.67 -2.86 -12.04
N ARG A 71 -4.10 -4.07 -11.99
CA ARG A 71 -4.78 -5.25 -11.43
C ARG A 71 -5.07 -5.09 -9.94
N LEU A 72 -4.16 -4.51 -9.17
CA LEU A 72 -4.37 -4.23 -7.75
C LEU A 72 -5.45 -3.17 -7.56
N LEU A 73 -5.43 -2.09 -8.34
CA LEU A 73 -6.46 -1.06 -8.30
C LEU A 73 -7.84 -1.66 -8.57
N GLU A 74 -7.95 -2.53 -9.56
CA GLU A 74 -9.20 -3.24 -9.88
C GLU A 74 -9.65 -4.18 -8.74
N GLY A 75 -8.70 -4.86 -8.09
CA GLY A 75 -9.01 -5.64 -6.90
C GLY A 75 -9.57 -4.77 -5.76
N ILE A 76 -8.95 -3.61 -5.51
CA ILE A 76 -9.37 -2.65 -4.49
C ILE A 76 -10.78 -2.14 -4.81
N THR A 77 -11.04 -1.69 -6.04
CA THR A 77 -12.36 -1.18 -6.41
C THR A 77 -13.43 -2.25 -6.30
N LYS A 78 -13.16 -3.48 -6.74
CA LYS A 78 -14.12 -4.60 -6.62
C LYS A 78 -14.41 -5.00 -5.18
N SER A 79 -13.46 -4.83 -4.26
CA SER A 79 -13.69 -5.13 -2.84
C SER A 79 -14.67 -4.16 -2.16
N ILE A 80 -14.87 -2.97 -2.75
CA ILE A 80 -15.73 -1.91 -2.21
C ILE A 80 -17.06 -1.84 -2.96
N LEU A 81 -17.04 -2.07 -4.28
CA LEU A 81 -18.23 -1.99 -5.11
C LEU A 81 -19.12 -3.23 -4.98
N PRO A 82 -20.46 -3.08 -5.04
CA PRO A 82 -21.37 -4.21 -5.10
C PRO A 82 -21.15 -5.03 -6.38
N GLU A 83 -21.43 -6.33 -6.34
CA GLU A 83 -21.20 -7.26 -7.47
C GLU A 83 -21.80 -6.77 -8.80
N THR A 84 -22.94 -6.07 -8.73
CA THR A 84 -23.65 -5.47 -9.88
C THR A 84 -22.86 -4.35 -10.58
N GLU A 85 -21.77 -3.88 -10.01
CA GLU A 85 -20.93 -2.81 -10.57
C GLU A 85 -19.52 -3.32 -10.94
N GLN A 86 -19.15 -4.53 -10.50
CA GLN A 86 -17.80 -5.09 -10.66
C GLN A 86 -17.46 -5.54 -12.08
N TYR A 87 -18.46 -5.77 -12.94
CA TYR A 87 -18.24 -6.15 -14.35
C TYR A 87 -17.90 -4.95 -15.24
N ARG A 88 -18.03 -3.72 -14.74
CA ARG A 88 -17.76 -2.51 -15.53
C ARG A 88 -16.26 -2.29 -15.73
N PRO A 89 -15.85 -1.56 -16.79
CA PRO A 89 -14.46 -1.14 -16.94
C PRO A 89 -13.95 -0.37 -15.72
N LEU A 90 -12.67 -0.51 -15.37
CA LEU A 90 -12.05 0.12 -14.19
C LEU A 90 -12.31 1.63 -14.10
N ALA A 91 -12.27 2.34 -15.22
CA ALA A 91 -12.59 3.77 -15.27
C ALA A 91 -14.00 4.07 -14.73
N ARG A 92 -15.00 3.26 -15.11
CA ARG A 92 -16.39 3.39 -14.62
C ARG A 92 -16.53 2.95 -13.17
N GLN A 93 -15.77 1.95 -12.72
CA GLN A 93 -15.73 1.57 -11.31
C GLN A 93 -15.22 2.73 -10.44
N LEU A 94 -14.18 3.42 -10.90
CA LEU A 94 -13.61 4.58 -10.20
C LEU A 94 -14.57 5.78 -10.16
N GLU A 95 -15.38 6.00 -11.19
CA GLU A 95 -16.40 7.05 -11.22
C GLU A 95 -17.53 6.83 -10.18
N ILE A 96 -17.84 5.57 -9.86
CA ILE A 96 -18.98 5.22 -8.97
C ILE A 96 -18.54 5.11 -7.50
N LEU A 97 -17.25 4.88 -7.25
CA LEU A 97 -16.67 4.70 -5.92
C LEU A 97 -16.99 5.82 -4.90
N PRO A 98 -16.97 7.13 -5.27
CA PRO A 98 -17.30 8.22 -4.34
C PRO A 98 -18.74 8.20 -3.82
N ASN A 99 -19.66 7.51 -4.50
CA ASN A 99 -21.05 7.41 -4.04
C ASN A 99 -21.23 6.38 -2.92
N LYS A 100 -20.17 5.66 -2.54
CA LYS A 100 -20.20 4.55 -1.57
C LYS A 100 -19.22 4.73 -0.41
N VAL A 101 -18.24 5.61 -0.55
CA VAL A 101 -17.28 6.00 0.49
C VAL A 101 -17.23 7.52 0.46
N ASP A 102 -17.23 8.19 1.62
CA ASP A 102 -17.01 9.64 1.68
C ASP A 102 -15.53 9.94 1.32
N LEU A 103 -15.31 10.26 0.05
CA LEU A 103 -14.01 10.48 -0.57
C LEU A 103 -13.72 11.98 -0.82
N ASP A 104 -14.58 12.88 -0.32
CA ASP A 104 -14.76 14.22 -0.90
C ASP A 104 -13.58 15.17 -0.70
N LYS A 105 -12.80 15.05 0.37
CA LYS A 105 -11.64 15.96 0.59
C LYS A 105 -10.37 15.58 -0.19
N PRO A 106 -9.95 14.30 -0.21
CA PRO A 106 -8.71 13.89 -0.87
C PRO A 106 -8.83 13.75 -2.39
N ILE A 107 -9.98 13.31 -2.92
CA ILE A 107 -10.19 13.18 -4.37
C ILE A 107 -10.21 14.53 -5.05
N LEU A 108 -10.80 15.56 -4.43
CA LEU A 108 -10.71 16.93 -4.96
C LEU A 108 -9.26 17.43 -4.96
N THR A 109 -8.46 17.06 -3.95
CA THR A 109 -7.02 17.39 -3.89
C THR A 109 -6.21 16.64 -4.96
N LEU A 110 -6.50 15.36 -5.20
CA LEU A 110 -5.90 14.54 -6.26
C LEU A 110 -6.33 14.99 -7.66
N ALA A 111 -7.61 15.31 -7.87
CA ALA A 111 -8.14 15.86 -9.11
C ALA A 111 -7.53 17.23 -9.42
N HIS A 112 -7.28 18.05 -8.40
CA HIS A 112 -6.61 19.34 -8.55
C HIS A 112 -5.10 19.19 -8.84
N ALA A 113 -4.44 18.19 -8.25
CA ALA A 113 -3.05 17.84 -8.57
C ALA A 113 -2.90 17.30 -10.00
N ILE A 114 -3.87 16.50 -10.47
CA ILE A 114 -3.96 16.01 -11.85
C ILE A 114 -4.25 17.15 -12.84
N ARG A 115 -5.04 18.15 -12.44
CA ARG A 115 -5.41 19.32 -13.26
C ARG A 115 -4.32 20.39 -13.37
N ILE A 116 -3.46 20.57 -12.34
CA ILE A 116 -2.26 21.42 -12.42
C ILE A 116 -1.15 20.72 -13.21
N GLY A 117 -1.11 19.38 -13.20
CA GLY A 117 -0.23 18.54 -14.01
C GLY A 117 -0.71 18.34 -15.45
N GLY A 118 -1.26 19.37 -16.10
CA GLY A 118 -1.86 19.35 -17.45
C GLY A 118 -0.93 18.97 -18.62
N ASN A 119 0.21 18.34 -18.36
CA ASN A 119 1.10 17.75 -19.36
C ASN A 119 1.60 16.33 -19.01
N LEU A 120 1.15 15.73 -17.90
CA LEU A 120 1.49 14.33 -17.56
C LEU A 120 0.63 13.31 -18.32
N GLY A 121 -0.50 13.74 -18.89
CA GLY A 121 -1.35 12.90 -19.75
C GLY A 121 -0.68 12.43 -21.05
N ALA A 122 0.42 13.06 -21.48
CA ALA A 122 1.21 12.65 -22.65
C ALA A 122 2.30 11.61 -22.32
N HIS A 123 2.43 11.21 -21.04
CA HIS A 123 3.39 10.20 -20.57
C HIS A 123 2.75 8.89 -20.11
N PHE A 124 1.41 8.79 -20.13
CA PHE A 124 0.68 7.52 -20.09
C PHE A 124 0.16 7.17 -21.48
N ASP A 125 1.04 7.28 -22.46
CA ASP A 125 0.80 6.65 -23.74
C ASP A 125 0.88 5.14 -23.51
N LEU A 126 -0.19 4.38 -23.76
CA LEU A 126 -0.17 2.91 -23.65
C LEU A 126 0.84 2.29 -24.63
N GLU A 127 1.27 3.07 -25.62
CA GLU A 127 2.33 2.74 -26.59
C GLU A 127 3.74 3.13 -26.08
N LYS A 128 3.87 3.93 -25.01
CA LYS A 128 5.16 4.23 -24.37
C LYS A 128 5.41 3.30 -23.20
N GLU A 129 6.58 2.68 -23.19
CA GLU A 129 7.02 1.87 -22.07
C GLU A 129 7.01 2.68 -20.76
N PRO A 130 6.37 2.17 -19.69
CA PRO A 130 6.43 2.79 -18.38
C PRO A 130 7.89 2.93 -17.94
N ASN A 131 8.22 4.04 -17.28
CA ASN A 131 9.53 4.25 -16.69
C ASN A 131 9.45 4.20 -15.16
N TYR A 132 10.59 4.38 -14.50
CA TYR A 132 10.69 4.37 -13.04
C TYR A 132 9.75 5.39 -12.38
N GLU A 133 9.74 6.65 -12.83
CA GLU A 133 8.95 7.71 -12.20
C GLU A 133 7.45 7.42 -12.28
N THR A 134 6.97 7.06 -13.47
CA THR A 134 5.59 6.67 -13.68
C THR A 134 5.21 5.48 -12.79
N SER A 135 6.03 4.43 -12.77
CA SER A 135 5.80 3.24 -11.95
C SER A 135 5.79 3.56 -10.45
N LYS A 136 6.69 4.45 -10.00
CA LYS A 136 6.75 4.90 -8.62
C LYS A 136 5.46 5.62 -8.22
N TYR A 137 4.98 6.56 -9.04
CA TYR A 137 3.75 7.29 -8.75
C TYR A 137 2.51 6.37 -8.74
N MET A 138 2.48 5.36 -9.59
CA MET A 138 1.41 4.35 -9.57
C MET A 138 1.40 3.56 -8.27
N VAL A 139 2.56 3.10 -7.80
CA VAL A 139 2.67 2.38 -6.52
C VAL A 139 2.38 3.30 -5.33
N ASP A 140 2.84 4.56 -5.35
CA ASP A 140 2.53 5.58 -4.32
C ASP A 140 1.02 5.76 -4.17
N LEU A 141 0.32 5.94 -5.30
CA LEU A 141 -1.14 6.09 -5.31
C LEU A 141 -1.86 4.88 -4.71
N LEU A 142 -1.42 3.67 -5.05
CA LEU A 142 -2.02 2.44 -4.52
C LEU A 142 -1.81 2.32 -3.01
N GLU A 143 -0.62 2.63 -2.50
CA GLU A 143 -0.35 2.61 -1.07
C GLU A 143 -1.23 3.63 -0.32
N TYR A 144 -1.40 4.83 -0.87
CA TYR A 144 -2.30 5.83 -0.28
C TYR A 144 -3.77 5.38 -0.29
N LEU A 145 -4.23 4.75 -1.37
CA LEU A 145 -5.58 4.20 -1.44
C LEU A 145 -5.77 3.05 -0.45
N ILE A 146 -4.79 2.15 -0.34
CA ILE A 146 -4.83 1.04 0.63
C ILE A 146 -4.90 1.59 2.05
N GLU A 147 -4.03 2.55 2.37
CA GLU A 147 -3.97 3.12 3.70
C GLU A 147 -5.27 3.85 4.05
N TYR A 148 -5.80 4.65 3.12
CA TYR A 148 -7.03 5.41 3.34
C TYR A 148 -8.30 4.53 3.40
N LEU A 149 -8.42 3.52 2.55
CA LEU A 149 -9.65 2.74 2.41
C LEU A 149 -9.75 1.57 3.39
N PHE A 150 -8.62 0.98 3.81
CA PHE A 150 -8.62 -0.22 4.64
C PHE A 150 -7.95 -0.01 6.00
N ILE A 151 -6.75 0.58 6.01
CA ILE A 151 -5.92 0.64 7.22
C ILE A 151 -6.40 1.71 8.18
N LEU A 152 -6.57 2.95 7.70
CA LEU A 152 -6.93 4.09 8.53
C LEU A 152 -8.33 3.93 9.16
N PRO A 153 -9.38 3.49 8.42
CA PRO A 153 -10.68 3.23 9.01
C PRO A 153 -10.63 2.18 10.12
N HIS A 154 -9.85 1.11 9.92
CA HIS A 154 -9.65 0.08 10.92
C HIS A 154 -8.93 0.61 12.17
N ARG A 155 -7.84 1.36 12.00
CA ARG A 155 -7.11 1.98 13.12
C ARG A 155 -7.99 2.96 13.92
N ILE A 156 -8.85 3.72 13.24
CA ILE A 156 -9.81 4.62 13.91
C ILE A 156 -10.82 3.81 14.72
N LYS A 157 -11.31 2.68 14.18
CA LYS A 157 -12.22 1.79 14.90
C LYS A 157 -11.55 1.19 16.14
N GLU A 158 -10.34 0.63 16.01
CA GLU A 158 -9.56 0.11 17.14
C GLU A 158 -9.32 1.18 18.20
N LEU A 159 -8.97 2.41 17.80
CA LEU A 159 -8.78 3.52 18.70
C LEU A 159 -10.07 3.87 19.46
N ASN A 160 -11.21 3.94 18.76
CA ASN A 160 -12.51 4.20 19.39
C ASN A 160 -12.90 3.09 20.38
N GLU A 161 -12.70 1.82 20.02
CA GLU A 161 -12.96 0.69 20.92
C GLU A 161 -12.08 0.77 22.18
N HIS A 162 -10.80 1.13 22.02
CA HIS A 162 -9.89 1.32 23.15
C HIS A 162 -10.33 2.47 24.07
N ILE A 163 -10.77 3.60 23.49
CA ILE A 163 -11.28 4.75 24.25
C ILE A 163 -12.54 4.39 25.04
N GLU A 164 -13.49 3.67 24.43
CA GLU A 164 -14.71 3.23 25.12
C GLU A 164 -14.41 2.22 26.24
N ASN A 165 -13.46 1.29 26.02
CA ASN A 165 -13.04 0.35 27.07
C ASN A 165 -12.42 1.07 28.28
N LEU A 166 -11.56 2.07 28.05
CA LEU A 166 -11.00 2.90 29.13
C LEU A 166 -12.05 3.69 29.92
N LYS A 167 -13.16 4.06 29.27
CA LYS A 167 -14.28 4.74 29.91
C LYS A 167 -15.10 3.78 30.77
N ASN A 168 -15.32 2.55 30.31
CA ASN A 168 -16.07 1.53 31.04
C ASN A 168 -15.28 1.01 32.26
N GLU A 169 -13.97 0.81 32.15
CA GLU A 169 -13.10 0.43 33.29
C GLU A 169 -13.11 1.47 34.42
N LYS A 170 -13.28 2.76 34.10
CA LYS A 170 -13.39 3.85 35.09
C LYS A 170 -14.76 3.92 35.78
N ILE A 171 -15.81 3.36 35.19
CA ILE A 171 -17.15 3.33 35.78
C ILE A 171 -17.25 2.18 36.78
N ASP A 172 -16.62 1.03 36.49
CA ASP A 172 -16.61 -0.15 37.38
C ASP A 172 -15.61 -0.04 38.54
N SER A 173 -14.72 0.96 38.53
CA SER A 173 -13.71 1.20 39.58
C SER A 173 -14.04 2.35 40.53
N ASN A 174 -15.26 2.92 40.45
CA ASN A 174 -15.73 3.95 41.37
C ASN A 174 -16.83 3.35 42.30
N PRO A 175 -16.53 3.05 43.58
CA PRO A 175 -17.51 2.50 44.53
C PRO A 175 -18.61 3.50 44.92
#